data_AF-A0A3N1GWE5-F1
#
_entry.id   AF-A0A3N1GWE5-F1
#
_cell.length_a   1.000
_cell.length_b   1.000
_cell.length_c   1.000
_cell.angle_alpha   90.00
_cell.angle_beta   90.00
_cell.angle_gamma   90.00
#
_symmetry.space_group_name_H-M   'P 1'
#
loop_
_entity.id
_entity.type
_entity.pdbx_description
1 polymer ?
#
loop_
_entity_poly.entity_id
_entity_poly.type
_entity_poly.pdbx_seq_one_letter_code
_entity_poly.pdbx_strand_id
1 'polypeptide(L)'
;MGTTALQALATLRAAADDGRLAALCRRHDVDLVTAFGSAVRVDRAGAEEPAPRDLDVAVRFAGRRGDLVAVVTDLVDLLGLAAVDVMDLGRAGVVARSRALGPAAEPLHEAAPGLHALAQMAALTTEMETERLRRWDLDLLASR
;
A
#
# COMPACT_ATOMS: atom_id res chain seq x y z
N MET A 1 3.32 3.66 26.01
CA MET A 1 4.05 3.88 24.75
C MET A 1 3.19 3.27 23.65
N GLY A 2 2.75 4.07 22.67
CA GLY A 2 1.94 3.55 21.56
C GLY A 2 2.79 2.74 20.58
N THR A 3 2.15 1.87 19.80
CA THR A 3 2.79 1.12 18.71
C THR A 3 3.41 2.10 17.70
N THR A 4 4.65 1.84 17.28
CA THR A 4 5.30 2.62 16.21
C THR A 4 4.99 2.05 14.84
N ALA A 5 5.19 2.82 13.77
CA ALA A 5 4.99 2.34 12.40
C ALA A 5 5.87 1.11 12.05
N LEU A 6 7.11 1.03 12.57
CA LEU A 6 7.97 -0.15 12.38
C LEU A 6 7.45 -1.37 13.12
N GLN A 7 6.95 -1.20 14.36
CA GLN A 7 6.31 -2.28 15.10
C GLN A 7 5.02 -2.76 14.42
N ALA A 8 4.23 -1.82 13.87
CA ALA A 8 3.04 -2.14 13.10
C ALA A 8 3.39 -2.91 11.81
N LEU A 9 4.43 -2.50 11.07
CA LEU A 9 4.91 -3.24 9.90
C LEU A 9 5.33 -4.68 10.26
N ALA A 10 6.10 -4.86 11.33
CA ALA A 10 6.45 -6.19 11.83
C ALA A 10 5.21 -7.02 12.23
N THR A 11 4.23 -6.38 12.87
CA THR A 11 2.95 -7.03 13.23
C THR A 11 2.16 -7.43 12.00
N LEU A 12 2.15 -6.59 10.96
CA LEU A 12 1.46 -6.84 9.70
C LEU A 12 2.09 -8.01 8.94
N ARG A 13 3.42 -8.10 8.91
CA ARG A 13 4.16 -9.25 8.37
C ARG A 13 3.84 -10.53 9.12
N ALA A 14 3.88 -10.50 10.46
CA ALA A 14 3.49 -11.65 11.27
C ALA A 14 2.04 -12.08 10.99
N ALA A 15 1.12 -11.12 10.80
CA ALA A 15 -0.26 -11.39 10.42
C ALA A 15 -0.40 -11.98 9.00
N ALA A 16 0.51 -11.63 8.08
CA ALA A 16 0.59 -12.25 6.77
C ALA A 16 1.02 -13.72 6.90
N ASP A 17 2.06 -13.99 7.69
CA ASP A 17 2.62 -15.32 7.89
C ASP A 17 1.66 -16.27 8.64
N ASP A 18 0.96 -15.78 9.66
CA ASP A 18 0.03 -16.58 10.48
C ASP A 18 -1.41 -16.63 9.92
N GLY A 19 -1.66 -15.94 8.81
CA GLY A 19 -2.94 -15.95 8.09
C GLY A 19 -4.02 -15.03 8.65
N ARG A 20 -3.77 -14.26 9.72
CA ARG A 20 -4.71 -13.23 10.21
C ARG A 20 -5.00 -12.16 9.16
N LEU A 21 -3.98 -11.74 8.40
CA LEU A 21 -4.14 -10.80 7.29
C LEU A 21 -5.02 -11.41 6.19
N ALA A 22 -4.77 -12.68 5.82
CA ALA A 22 -5.60 -13.37 4.83
C ALA A 22 -7.07 -13.50 5.30
N ALA A 23 -7.31 -13.70 6.60
CA ALA A 23 -8.66 -13.71 7.16
C ALA A 23 -9.34 -12.33 7.09
N LEU A 24 -8.60 -11.25 7.36
CA LEU A 24 -9.08 -9.87 7.19
C LEU A 24 -9.42 -9.60 5.72
N CYS A 25 -8.52 -9.95 4.80
CA CYS A 25 -8.72 -9.75 3.37
C CYS A 25 -9.99 -10.45 2.84
N ARG A 26 -10.23 -11.70 3.26
CA ARG A 26 -11.45 -12.43 2.90
C ARG A 26 -12.74 -11.78 3.42
N ARG A 27 -12.73 -11.17 4.61
CA ARG A 27 -13.92 -10.48 5.15
C ARG A 27 -14.29 -9.25 4.33
N HIS A 28 -13.28 -8.57 3.77
CA HIS A 28 -13.44 -7.28 3.10
C HIS A 28 -13.35 -7.35 1.58
N ASP A 29 -13.34 -8.55 1.00
CA ASP A 29 -13.19 -8.77 -0.46
C ASP A 29 -11.91 -8.12 -1.03
N VAL A 30 -10.82 -8.14 -0.25
CA VAL A 30 -9.50 -7.65 -0.66
C VAL A 30 -8.70 -8.81 -1.26
N ASP A 31 -8.17 -8.62 -2.47
CA ASP A 31 -7.43 -9.65 -3.21
C ASP A 31 -5.93 -9.38 -3.30
N LEU A 32 -5.48 -8.19 -2.91
CA LEU A 32 -4.08 -7.78 -2.91
C LEU A 32 -3.83 -6.79 -1.77
N VAL A 33 -2.74 -6.99 -1.02
CA VAL A 33 -2.23 -6.05 -0.01
C VAL A 33 -0.74 -5.84 -0.22
N THR A 34 -0.31 -4.57 -0.23
CA THR A 34 1.11 -4.19 -0.22
C THR A 34 1.39 -3.16 0.86
N ALA A 35 2.54 -3.24 1.51
CA ALA A 35 3.07 -2.14 2.31
C ALA A 35 4.06 -1.32 1.47
N PHE A 36 4.09 -0.01 1.68
CA PHE A 36 5.01 0.87 0.97
C PHE A 36 5.45 2.04 1.85
N GLY A 37 6.04 3.07 1.24
CA GLY A 37 6.34 4.31 1.95
C GLY A 37 7.54 4.22 2.90
N SER A 38 7.60 5.13 3.87
CA SER A 38 8.78 5.31 4.73
C SER A 38 9.03 4.13 5.65
N ALA A 39 7.99 3.47 6.16
CA ALA A 39 8.15 2.34 7.06
C ALA A 39 8.93 1.19 6.41
N VAL A 40 8.62 0.86 5.16
CA VAL A 40 9.32 -0.17 4.39
C VAL A 40 10.74 0.26 4.03
N ARG A 41 10.97 1.54 3.69
CA ARG A 41 12.32 2.03 3.37
C ARG A 41 13.25 2.01 4.57
N VAL A 42 12.80 2.57 5.70
CA VAL A 42 13.58 2.63 6.94
C VAL A 42 13.93 1.23 7.43
N ASP A 43 12.97 0.30 7.39
CA ASP A 43 13.21 -1.09 7.76
C ASP A 43 14.28 -1.77 6.89
N ARG A 44 14.37 -1.42 5.60
CA ARG A 44 15.39 -1.93 4.67
C ARG A 44 16.75 -1.22 4.79
N ALA A 45 16.75 0.10 4.98
CA ALA A 45 17.95 0.93 5.01
C ALA A 45 18.65 0.93 6.38
N GLY A 46 17.92 0.63 7.47
CA GLY A 46 18.43 0.66 8.83
C GLY A 46 18.34 2.03 9.51
N ALA A 47 19.05 2.19 10.62
CA ALA A 47 18.89 3.29 11.59
C ALA A 47 19.36 4.69 11.10
N GLU A 48 19.77 4.83 9.85
CA GLU A 48 20.24 6.11 9.28
C GLU A 48 19.09 7.01 8.79
N GLU A 49 17.89 6.46 8.55
CA GLU A 49 16.72 7.23 8.17
C GLU A 49 15.90 7.72 9.38
N PRO A 50 15.21 8.88 9.28
CA PRO A 50 14.26 9.32 10.30
C PRO A 50 13.16 8.29 10.54
N ALA A 51 12.74 8.14 11.80
CA ALA A 51 11.67 7.21 12.15
C ALA A 51 10.36 7.53 11.40
N PRO A 52 9.69 6.53 10.80
CA PRO A 52 8.43 6.70 10.10
C PRO A 52 7.32 7.13 11.07
N ARG A 53 6.42 8.00 10.60
CA ARG A 53 5.32 8.54 11.41
C ARG A 53 4.05 7.69 11.29
N ASP A 54 3.88 7.05 10.15
CA ASP A 54 2.71 6.32 9.69
C ASP A 54 3.14 5.03 8.98
N LEU A 55 2.16 4.14 8.78
CA LEU A 55 2.30 2.95 7.96
C LEU A 55 1.41 3.07 6.72
N ASP A 56 2.04 3.15 5.55
CA ASP A 56 1.35 3.15 4.26
C ASP A 56 1.03 1.71 3.80
N VAL A 57 -0.26 1.43 3.59
CA VAL A 57 -0.76 0.15 3.09
C VAL A 57 -1.64 0.39 1.87
N ALA A 58 -1.42 -0.34 0.79
CA ALA A 58 -2.30 -0.33 -0.37
C ALA A 58 -3.07 -1.64 -0.45
N VAL A 59 -4.35 -1.52 -0.77
CA VAL A 59 -5.27 -2.66 -0.91
C VAL A 59 -5.94 -2.61 -2.28
N ARG A 60 -6.26 -3.77 -2.84
CA ARG A 60 -7.13 -3.88 -4.00
C ARG A 60 -8.34 -4.74 -3.64
N PHE A 61 -9.52 -4.26 -3.99
CA PHE A 61 -10.75 -5.02 -3.85
C PHE A 61 -11.00 -5.86 -5.11
N ALA A 62 -11.46 -7.10 -4.95
CA ALA A 62 -11.85 -7.94 -6.07
C ALA A 62 -13.09 -7.38 -6.79
N GLY A 63 -14.02 -6.78 -6.02
CA GLY A 63 -15.21 -6.10 -6.53
C GLY A 63 -15.11 -4.57 -6.63
N ARG A 64 -16.16 -3.94 -7.20
CA ARG A 64 -16.24 -2.48 -7.40
C ARG A 64 -16.68 -1.69 -6.15
N ARG A 65 -17.08 -2.36 -5.07
CA ARG A 65 -17.70 -1.78 -3.86
C ARG A 65 -16.99 -2.24 -2.58
N GLY A 66 -15.67 -2.12 -2.54
CA GLY A 66 -14.93 -2.28 -1.29
C GLY A 66 -15.32 -1.23 -0.24
N ASP A 67 -15.40 -1.64 1.01
CA ASP A 67 -15.54 -0.73 2.15
C ASP A 67 -14.15 -0.41 2.72
N LEU A 68 -13.55 0.66 2.19
CA LEU A 68 -12.23 1.11 2.63
C LEU A 68 -12.22 1.51 4.11
N VAL A 69 -13.34 2.04 4.63
CA VAL A 69 -13.42 2.47 6.04
C VAL A 69 -13.36 1.26 6.95
N ALA A 70 -14.11 0.20 6.63
CA ALA A 70 -14.06 -1.04 7.40
C ALA A 70 -12.67 -1.70 7.37
N VAL A 71 -11.97 -1.66 6.23
CA VAL A 71 -10.59 -2.14 6.12
C VAL A 71 -9.64 -1.33 7.01
N VAL A 72 -9.75 0.00 7.01
CA VAL A 72 -8.94 0.88 7.86
C VAL A 72 -9.18 0.55 9.34
N THR A 73 -10.43 0.45 9.77
CA THR A 73 -10.77 0.12 11.16
C THR A 73 -10.17 -1.22 11.58
N ASP A 74 -10.37 -2.27 10.79
CA ASP A 74 -9.82 -3.59 11.12
C ASP A 74 -8.29 -3.63 11.11
N LEU A 75 -7.62 -2.84 10.25
CA LEU A 75 -6.17 -2.71 10.24
C LEU A 75 -5.66 -1.95 11.47
N VAL A 76 -6.32 -0.87 11.87
CA VAL A 76 -5.98 -0.13 13.09
C VAL A 76 -6.09 -1.05 14.31
N ASP A 77 -7.17 -1.84 14.40
CA ASP A 77 -7.38 -2.79 15.48
C ASP A 77 -6.34 -3.92 15.47
N LEU A 78 -6.01 -4.46 14.28
CA LEU A 78 -5.00 -5.51 14.12
C LEU A 78 -3.60 -5.05 14.54
N LEU A 79 -3.26 -3.80 14.23
CA LEU A 79 -1.90 -3.27 14.38
C LEU A 79 -1.72 -2.49 15.70
N GLY A 80 -2.82 -2.07 16.34
CA GLY A 80 -2.77 -1.17 17.49
C GLY A 80 -2.15 0.19 17.16
N LEU A 81 -2.20 0.61 15.89
CA LEU A 81 -1.66 1.87 15.38
C LEU A 81 -2.77 2.65 14.68
N ALA A 82 -3.05 3.87 15.15
CA ALA A 82 -4.04 4.74 14.52
C ALA A 82 -3.52 5.46 13.26
N ALA A 83 -2.19 5.66 13.15
CA ALA A 83 -1.54 6.30 12.01
C ALA A 83 -1.25 5.26 10.90
N VAL A 84 -2.31 4.69 10.34
CA VAL A 84 -2.24 3.77 9.20
C VAL A 84 -2.95 4.43 8.02
N ASP A 85 -2.21 4.69 6.95
CA ASP A 85 -2.72 5.30 5.73
C ASP A 85 -3.02 4.20 4.72
N VAL A 86 -4.30 4.03 4.39
CA VAL A 86 -4.77 2.97 3.48
C VAL A 86 -5.19 3.54 2.14
N MET A 87 -4.58 3.03 1.07
CA MET A 87 -4.87 3.42 -0.30
C MET A 87 -5.60 2.32 -1.07
N ASP A 88 -6.73 2.65 -1.70
CA ASP A 88 -7.41 1.76 -2.66
C ASP A 88 -6.73 1.82 -4.04
N LEU A 89 -6.05 0.74 -4.42
CA LEU A 89 -5.35 0.58 -5.71
C LEU A 89 -6.28 0.69 -6.93
N GLY A 90 -7.57 0.36 -6.77
CA GLY A 90 -8.58 0.48 -7.82
C GLY A 90 -9.00 1.91 -8.10
N ARG A 91 -8.77 2.83 -7.15
CA ARG A 91 -9.15 4.25 -7.23
C ARG A 91 -7.96 5.22 -7.19
N ALA A 92 -6.78 4.73 -6.84
CA ALA A 92 -5.57 5.51 -6.77
C ALA A 92 -5.15 6.10 -8.14
N GLY A 93 -4.64 7.33 -8.10
CA GLY A 93 -3.99 7.94 -9.26
C GLY A 93 -2.76 7.15 -9.70
N VAL A 94 -2.41 7.30 -10.97
CA VAL A 94 -1.36 6.49 -11.64
C VAL A 94 -0.03 6.47 -10.86
N VAL A 95 0.43 7.64 -10.39
CA VAL A 95 1.69 7.76 -9.65
C VAL A 95 1.62 7.07 -8.29
N ALA A 96 0.54 7.28 -7.54
CA ALA A 96 0.38 6.67 -6.22
C ALA A 96 0.32 5.14 -6.33
N ARG A 97 -0.45 4.64 -7.31
CA ARG A 97 -0.54 3.22 -7.62
C ARG A 97 0.82 2.62 -8.00
N SER A 98 1.60 3.31 -8.84
CA SER A 98 2.96 2.88 -9.19
C SER A 98 3.88 2.81 -7.97
N ARG A 99 3.84 3.82 -7.08
CA ARG A 99 4.64 3.80 -5.84
C ARG A 99 4.30 2.61 -4.93
N ALA A 100 3.03 2.28 -4.78
CA ALA A 100 2.58 1.18 -3.93
C ALA A 100 2.77 -0.22 -4.53
N LEU A 101 3.01 -0.31 -5.84
CA LEU A 101 3.29 -1.57 -6.55
C LEU A 101 4.71 -1.63 -7.11
N GLY A 102 5.52 -0.61 -6.87
CA GLY A 102 6.88 -0.51 -7.39
C GLY A 102 7.87 -1.40 -6.64
N PRO A 103 9.14 -1.44 -7.08
CA PRO A 103 10.18 -2.31 -6.47
C PRO A 103 10.44 -2.04 -4.98
N ALA A 104 10.15 -0.82 -4.51
CA ALA A 104 10.31 -0.44 -3.11
C ALA A 104 9.15 -0.91 -2.22
N ALA A 105 8.03 -1.35 -2.79
CA ALA A 105 6.90 -1.88 -2.04
C ALA A 105 7.18 -3.32 -1.57
N GLU A 106 6.37 -3.80 -0.64
CA GLU A 106 6.42 -5.14 -0.11
C GLU A 106 5.04 -5.82 -0.28
N PRO A 107 4.93 -6.86 -1.11
CA PRO A 107 3.70 -7.67 -1.18
C PRO A 107 3.49 -8.43 0.12
N LEU A 108 2.30 -8.31 0.71
CA LEU A 108 1.94 -8.97 1.96
C LEU A 108 0.83 -10.01 1.78
N HIS A 109 -0.05 -9.81 0.79
CA HIS A 109 -1.13 -10.74 0.50
C HIS A 109 -1.48 -10.71 -0.99
N GLU A 110 -1.68 -11.88 -1.59
CA GLU A 110 -2.39 -12.04 -2.85
C GLU A 110 -3.37 -13.23 -2.75
N ALA A 111 -4.61 -13.04 -3.18
CA ALA A 111 -5.64 -14.09 -3.12
C ALA A 111 -5.42 -15.20 -4.15
N ALA A 112 -4.70 -14.90 -5.23
CA ALA A 112 -4.27 -15.86 -6.23
C ALA A 112 -2.82 -15.57 -6.64
N PRO A 113 -2.01 -16.61 -6.93
CA PRO A 113 -0.63 -16.44 -7.35
C PRO A 113 -0.51 -15.52 -8.57
N GLY A 114 0.39 -14.53 -8.47
CA GLY A 114 0.73 -13.64 -9.59
C GLY A 114 -0.17 -12.41 -9.74
N LEU A 115 -1.18 -12.23 -8.88
CA LEU A 115 -1.99 -11.00 -8.87
C LEU A 115 -1.13 -9.77 -8.61
N HIS A 116 -0.12 -9.87 -7.73
CA HIS A 116 0.80 -8.77 -7.50
C HIS A 116 1.60 -8.43 -8.76
N ALA A 117 2.18 -9.43 -9.42
CA ALA A 117 3.01 -9.22 -10.61
C ALA A 117 2.22 -8.55 -11.73
N LEU A 118 0.99 -9.01 -11.99
CA LEU A 118 0.09 -8.41 -12.99
C LEU A 118 -0.26 -6.96 -12.62
N ALA A 119 -0.58 -6.70 -11.36
CA ALA A 119 -0.89 -5.35 -10.88
C ALA A 119 0.31 -4.41 -11.03
N GLN A 120 1.50 -4.88 -10.67
CA GLN A 120 2.76 -4.15 -10.79
C GLN A 120 3.06 -3.79 -12.24
N MET A 121 3.01 -4.77 -13.16
CA MET A 121 3.23 -4.52 -14.58
C MET A 121 2.27 -3.47 -15.12
N ALA A 122 0.97 -3.62 -14.83
CA ALA A 122 -0.04 -2.65 -15.27
C ALA A 122 0.21 -1.24 -14.69
N ALA A 123 0.58 -1.13 -13.41
CA ALA A 123 0.84 0.15 -12.76
C ALA A 123 2.06 0.87 -13.35
N LEU A 124 3.18 0.16 -13.49
CA LEU A 124 4.42 0.71 -14.02
C LEU A 124 4.28 1.11 -15.49
N THR A 125 3.67 0.26 -16.32
CA THR A 125 3.42 0.57 -17.73
C THR A 125 2.51 1.79 -17.87
N THR A 126 1.42 1.87 -17.10
CA THR A 126 0.54 3.05 -17.13
C THR A 126 1.28 4.32 -16.72
N GLU A 127 2.14 4.25 -15.70
CA GLU A 127 2.93 5.41 -15.27
C GLU A 127 3.88 5.91 -16.36
N MET A 128 4.57 4.97 -17.03
CA MET A 128 5.47 5.27 -18.14
C MET A 128 4.72 5.89 -19.33
N GLU A 129 3.59 5.31 -19.72
CA GLU A 129 2.78 5.79 -20.86
C GLU A 129 2.21 7.19 -20.62
N THR A 130 1.79 7.47 -19.38
CA THR A 130 1.19 8.77 -19.02
C THR A 130 2.21 9.83 -18.65
N GLU A 131 3.50 9.50 -18.59
CA GLU A 131 4.55 10.38 -18.08
C GLU A 131 4.60 11.73 -18.79
N ARG A 132 4.55 11.72 -20.13
CA ARG A 132 4.62 12.94 -20.95
C ARG A 132 3.43 13.87 -20.72
N LEU A 133 2.22 13.31 -20.62
CA LEU A 133 1.01 14.09 -20.36
C LEU A 133 1.05 14.71 -18.96
N ARG A 134 1.48 13.92 -17.96
CA ARG A 134 1.65 14.42 -16.59
C ARG A 134 2.69 15.54 -16.50
N ARG A 135 3.80 15.44 -17.25
CA ARG A 135 4.80 16.52 -17.32
C ARG A 135 4.21 17.80 -17.90
N TRP A 136 3.43 17.71 -18.98
CA TRP A 136 2.74 18.88 -19.54
C TRP A 136 1.72 19.51 -18.59
N ASP A 137 0.96 18.69 -17.86
CA ASP A 137 0.04 19.19 -16.84
C ASP A 137 0.78 19.96 -15.73
N LEU A 138 1.95 19.45 -15.30
CA LEU A 138 2.80 20.13 -14.32
C LEU A 138 3.38 21.45 -14.86
N ASP A 139 3.84 21.49 -16.11
CA ASP A 139 4.34 22.70 -16.76
C ASP A 139 3.23 23.77 -16.89
N LEU A 140 1.99 23.34 -17.20
CA LEU A 140 0.83 24.22 -17.26
C LEU A 140 0.46 24.79 -15.88
N LEU A 141 0.61 24.00 -14.81
CA LEU A 141 0.35 24.48 -13.45
C LEU A 141 1.45 25.41 -12.93
N ALA A 142 2.71 25.16 -13.30
CA ALA A 142 3.87 25.98 -12.90
C ALA A 142 3.97 27.32 -13.65
N SER A 143 3.29 27.45 -14.80
CA SER A 143 3.23 28.68 -15.60
C SER A 143 2.07 29.62 -15.21
N ARG A 144 1.37 29.32 -14.12
CA ARG A 144 0.34 30.16 -13.49
C ARG A 144 0.86 30.81 -12.22
#